data_AF-A0A7S4ML64-F1
#
_entry.id   AF-A0A7S4ML64-F1
#
_cell.length_a   1.000
_cell.length_b   1.000
_cell.length_c   1.000
_cell.angle_alpha   90.00
_cell.angle_beta   90.00
_cell.angle_gamma   90.00
#
_symmetry.space_group_name_H-M   'P 1'
#
loop_
_entity.id
_entity.type
_entity.pdbx_description
1 polymer ?
#
loop_
_entity_poly.entity_id
_entity_poly.type
_entity_poly.pdbx_seq_one_letter_code
_entity_poly.pdbx_strand_id
1 'polypeptide(L)'
;MDVGYHSVVLALLVTLLSPGGVAAGEFGNLAGYEPTTEVTGWAILDLDQRSIETQLKIGTANSFKNAASIYDQGGHAGSYAVIDIDEPLAREIDEGEMAHGLVTGGGDQAKGTLVGYHFGGEKSLNVLYHVPRDPKNVKVENMCVVGGLKDSGDVVTKGCYDTSGTIRVDNKEYKYTYDVMKDTFGHITLAAINKSAMREMYKISDDCYGCPYPEFSQYHDYYQDMAYGHRWVEA
;
A
#
# COMPACT_ATOMS: atom_id res chain seq x y z
N MET A 1 17.72 -21.12 27.04
CA MET A 1 17.43 -19.69 26.75
C MET A 1 17.65 -19.53 25.27
N ASP A 2 16.63 -19.87 24.48
CA ASP A 2 16.59 -19.68 23.04
C ASP A 2 15.28 -18.95 22.77
N VAL A 3 15.38 -17.71 22.32
CA VAL A 3 14.25 -16.90 21.89
C VAL A 3 14.17 -17.07 20.38
N GLY A 4 13.33 -18.01 19.96
CA GLY A 4 13.09 -18.29 18.55
C GLY A 4 12.32 -17.15 17.91
N TYR A 5 12.97 -16.46 16.97
CA TYR A 5 12.34 -15.55 16.02
C TYR A 5 11.22 -16.29 15.27
N HIS A 6 9.96 -15.94 15.52
CA HIS A 6 8.85 -16.34 14.68
C HIS A 6 8.83 -15.44 13.44
N SER A 7 9.39 -15.94 12.34
CA SER A 7 9.09 -15.45 10.99
C SER A 7 7.60 -15.66 10.73
N VAL A 8 6.82 -14.59 10.75
CA VAL A 8 5.47 -14.58 10.18
C VAL A 8 5.65 -14.56 8.66
N VAL A 9 5.52 -15.74 8.04
CA VAL A 9 5.46 -15.87 6.59
C VAL A 9 4.05 -15.45 6.17
N LEU A 10 3.91 -14.22 5.67
CA LEU A 10 2.69 -13.75 5.03
C LEU A 10 2.56 -14.46 3.67
N ALA A 11 1.79 -15.53 3.63
CA ALA A 11 1.44 -16.22 2.39
C ALA A 11 0.33 -15.42 1.68
N LEU A 12 0.67 -14.72 0.61
CA LEU A 12 -0.29 -14.15 -0.33
C LEU A 12 -0.99 -15.30 -1.07
N LEU A 13 -2.22 -15.61 -0.65
CA LEU A 13 -3.14 -16.45 -1.41
C LEU A 13 -4.11 -15.50 -2.11
N VAL A 14 -3.95 -15.33 -3.43
CA VAL A 14 -4.93 -14.61 -4.25
C VAL A 14 -6.16 -15.51 -4.36
N THR A 15 -7.22 -15.21 -3.61
CA THR A 15 -8.51 -15.88 -3.76
C THR A 15 -9.38 -15.17 -4.78
N LEU A 16 -9.94 -15.97 -5.68
CA LEU A 16 -10.92 -15.64 -6.71
C LEU A 16 -12.05 -14.74 -6.19
N LEU A 17 -12.27 -13.63 -6.90
CA LEU A 17 -13.41 -12.74 -6.77
C LEU A 17 -14.73 -13.51 -6.91
N SER A 18 -15.54 -13.49 -5.86
CA SER A 18 -16.98 -13.72 -5.93
C SER A 18 -17.62 -12.68 -6.87
N PRO A 19 -18.52 -13.05 -7.79
CA PRO A 19 -19.17 -12.10 -8.70
C PRO A 19 -20.30 -11.35 -7.99
N GLY A 20 -19.94 -10.48 -7.05
CA GLY A 20 -20.79 -9.36 -6.66
C GLY A 20 -20.73 -8.34 -7.78
N GLY A 21 -21.78 -8.22 -8.58
CA GLY A 21 -21.86 -7.28 -9.69
C GLY A 21 -21.72 -5.84 -9.20
N VAL A 22 -20.48 -5.32 -9.22
CA VAL A 22 -20.19 -3.89 -9.15
C VAL A 22 -20.39 -3.36 -10.56
N ALA A 23 -21.28 -2.39 -10.72
CA ALA A 23 -21.42 -1.66 -11.97
C ALA A 23 -20.02 -1.19 -12.42
N ALA A 24 -19.62 -1.54 -13.64
CA ALA A 24 -18.39 -1.06 -14.26
C ALA A 24 -18.50 0.47 -14.41
N GLY A 25 -18.00 1.21 -13.42
CA GLY A 25 -17.74 2.63 -13.58
C GLY A 25 -16.55 2.79 -14.51
N GLU A 26 -16.63 3.73 -15.46
CA GLU A 26 -15.51 4.09 -16.31
C GLU A 26 -14.32 4.53 -15.43
N PHE A 27 -13.14 3.97 -15.67
CA PHE A 27 -11.91 4.47 -15.10
C PHE A 27 -11.57 5.80 -15.78
N GLY A 28 -11.25 6.84 -15.00
CA GLY A 28 -10.89 8.13 -15.58
C GLY A 28 -9.60 8.03 -16.39
N ASN A 29 -9.46 8.83 -17.45
CA ASN A 29 -8.25 8.86 -18.26
C ASN A 29 -7.02 9.27 -17.42
N LEU A 30 -5.97 8.46 -17.48
CA LEU A 30 -4.68 8.71 -16.85
C LEU A 30 -3.68 9.15 -17.93
N ALA A 31 -3.26 10.42 -17.90
CA ALA A 31 -2.34 11.00 -18.89
C ALA A 31 -2.76 10.79 -20.37
N GLY A 32 -4.07 10.71 -20.63
CA GLY A 32 -4.62 10.48 -21.96
C GLY A 32 -4.78 9.01 -22.36
N TYR A 33 -4.36 8.08 -21.49
CA TYR A 33 -4.65 6.65 -21.62
C TYR A 33 -5.97 6.32 -20.90
N GLU A 34 -6.81 5.51 -21.55
CA GLU A 34 -8.06 4.99 -20.99
C GLU A 34 -7.79 3.57 -20.47
N PRO A 35 -7.58 3.39 -19.16
CA PRO A 35 -7.23 2.08 -18.63
C PRO A 35 -8.45 1.17 -18.59
N THR A 36 -8.24 -0.12 -18.87
CA THR A 36 -9.27 -1.16 -18.73
C THR A 36 -9.34 -1.75 -17.32
N THR A 37 -8.43 -1.33 -16.42
CA THR A 37 -8.31 -1.78 -15.03
C THR A 37 -8.11 -0.60 -14.08
N GLU A 38 -8.30 -0.83 -12.78
CA GLU A 38 -8.09 0.19 -11.75
C GLU A 38 -6.58 0.41 -11.50
N VAL A 39 -6.01 1.43 -12.15
CA VAL A 39 -4.57 1.75 -12.05
C VAL A 39 -4.27 3.01 -11.24
N THR A 40 -5.29 3.75 -10.80
CA THR A 40 -5.10 5.06 -10.18
C THR A 40 -4.30 5.01 -8.88
N GLY A 41 -4.50 3.98 -8.05
CA GLY A 41 -3.69 3.76 -6.86
C GLY A 41 -2.23 3.40 -7.16
N TRP A 42 -1.97 2.70 -8.26
CA TRP A 42 -0.63 2.35 -8.72
C TRP A 42 0.11 3.55 -9.29
N ALA A 43 -0.59 4.41 -10.03
CA ALA A 43 -0.02 5.63 -10.62
C ALA A 43 0.52 6.63 -9.58
N ILE A 44 0.09 6.52 -8.33
CA ILE A 44 0.57 7.34 -7.22
C ILE A 44 2.03 7.00 -6.84
N LEU A 45 2.56 5.85 -7.27
CA LEU A 45 3.95 5.44 -7.02
C LEU A 45 4.97 6.44 -7.58
N ASP A 46 4.63 7.18 -8.63
CA ASP A 46 5.47 8.26 -9.17
C ASP A 46 5.76 9.35 -8.12
N LEU A 47 4.87 9.54 -7.14
CA LEU A 47 5.09 10.49 -6.04
C LEU A 47 6.15 9.97 -5.05
N ASP A 48 6.22 8.66 -4.81
CA ASP A 48 7.30 8.05 -4.02
C ASP A 48 8.64 8.23 -4.75
N GLN A 49 8.70 7.98 -6.06
CA GLN A 49 9.89 8.26 -6.86
C GLN A 49 10.32 9.73 -6.77
N ARG A 50 9.37 10.67 -6.91
CA ARG A 50 9.66 12.10 -6.78
C ARG A 50 10.21 12.45 -5.39
N SER A 51 9.64 11.90 -4.31
CA SER A 51 10.12 12.13 -2.95
C SER A 51 11.54 11.57 -2.75
N ILE A 52 11.85 10.40 -3.33
CA ILE A 52 13.21 9.86 -3.36
C ILE A 52 14.16 10.82 -4.09
N GLU A 53 13.82 11.26 -5.30
CA GLU A 53 14.65 12.20 -6.08
C GLU A 53 14.89 13.52 -5.33
N THR A 54 13.88 14.03 -4.63
CA THR A 54 13.99 15.22 -3.78
C THR A 54 15.00 15.00 -2.66
N GLN A 55 14.92 13.88 -1.95
CA GLN A 55 15.87 13.55 -0.86
C GLN A 55 17.29 13.32 -1.40
N LEU A 56 17.44 12.69 -2.57
CA LEU A 56 18.74 12.50 -3.21
C LEU A 56 19.38 13.84 -3.61
N LYS A 57 18.60 14.81 -4.11
CA LYS A 57 19.09 16.16 -4.46
C LYS A 57 19.65 16.95 -3.28
N ILE A 58 19.20 16.66 -2.04
CA ILE A 58 19.71 17.31 -0.82
C ILE A 58 21.17 16.90 -0.54
N GLY A 59 21.56 15.66 -0.87
CA GLY A 59 22.95 15.21 -0.81
C GLY A 59 23.57 15.11 0.60
N THR A 60 22.76 14.84 1.64
CA THR A 60 23.24 14.63 3.02
C THR A 60 23.07 13.18 3.46
N ALA A 61 23.81 12.76 4.47
CA ALA A 61 23.66 11.41 5.04
C ALA A 61 22.22 11.13 5.52
N ASN A 62 21.55 12.13 6.11
CA ASN A 62 20.15 11.98 6.55
C ASN A 62 19.21 11.90 5.35
N SER A 63 19.42 12.70 4.31
CA SER A 63 18.56 12.64 3.13
C SER A 63 18.74 11.34 2.34
N PHE A 64 19.93 10.73 2.32
CA PHE A 64 20.10 9.38 1.78
C PHE A 64 19.36 8.31 2.60
N LYS A 65 19.36 8.41 3.93
CA LYS A 65 18.55 7.52 4.79
C LYS A 65 17.06 7.69 4.52
N ASN A 66 16.60 8.93 4.35
CA ASN A 66 15.21 9.21 4.01
C ASN A 66 14.86 8.63 2.63
N ALA A 67 15.71 8.80 1.62
CA ALA A 67 15.52 8.23 0.29
C ALA A 67 15.42 6.70 0.34
N ALA A 68 16.30 6.03 1.10
CA ALA A 68 16.24 4.59 1.32
C ALA A 68 14.95 4.17 2.04
N SER A 69 14.54 4.92 3.08
CA SER A 69 13.29 4.69 3.80
C SER A 69 12.07 4.75 2.87
N ILE A 70 11.98 5.74 1.99
CA ILE A 70 10.89 5.87 1.02
C ILE A 70 10.94 4.74 -0.02
N TYR A 71 12.13 4.37 -0.50
CA TYR A 71 12.30 3.26 -1.45
C TYR A 71 11.77 1.94 -0.89
N ASP A 72 12.12 1.63 0.37
CA ASP A 72 11.76 0.38 1.02
C ASP A 72 10.32 0.33 1.52
N GLN A 73 9.85 1.44 2.12
CA GLN A 73 8.60 1.49 2.87
C GLN A 73 7.47 2.24 2.13
N GLY A 74 7.78 2.85 0.99
CA GLY A 74 6.84 3.69 0.23
C GLY A 74 6.27 4.82 1.09
N GLY A 75 5.14 5.37 0.69
CA GLY A 75 4.40 6.32 1.54
C GLY A 75 3.18 6.90 0.85
N HIS A 76 3.24 7.05 -0.47
CA HIS A 76 2.12 7.52 -1.27
C HIS A 76 1.26 6.35 -1.78
N ALA A 77 1.87 5.38 -2.47
CA ALA A 77 1.12 4.31 -3.12
C ALA A 77 0.70 3.23 -2.11
N GLY A 78 -0.59 2.89 -2.14
CA GLY A 78 -1.15 1.86 -1.26
C GLY A 78 -1.04 2.19 0.23
N SER A 79 -1.16 3.46 0.62
CA SER A 79 -1.12 3.85 2.03
C SER A 79 -2.18 3.10 2.84
N TYR A 80 -1.79 2.47 3.94
CA TYR A 80 -2.69 1.73 4.83
C TYR A 80 -2.36 2.00 6.30
N ALA A 81 -3.38 1.88 7.15
CA ALA A 81 -3.27 1.97 8.60
C ALA A 81 -3.33 0.58 9.25
N VAL A 82 -2.57 0.38 10.32
CA VAL A 82 -2.70 -0.74 11.24
C VAL A 82 -3.43 -0.20 12.47
N ILE A 83 -4.66 -0.64 12.68
CA ILE A 83 -5.57 -0.08 13.68
C ILE A 83 -5.82 -1.12 14.78
N ASP A 84 -5.48 -0.76 16.01
CA ASP A 84 -5.76 -1.58 17.19
C ASP A 84 -7.19 -1.32 17.69
N ILE A 85 -8.00 -2.37 17.72
CA ILE A 85 -9.37 -2.35 18.26
C ILE A 85 -9.43 -2.89 19.69
N ASP A 86 -10.26 -2.27 20.52
CA ASP A 86 -10.37 -2.61 21.95
C ASP A 86 -10.90 -4.03 22.17
N GLU A 87 -11.89 -4.42 21.37
CA GLU A 87 -12.56 -5.71 21.42
C GLU A 87 -12.11 -6.62 20.27
N PRO A 88 -11.87 -7.92 20.54
CA PRO A 88 -11.49 -8.84 19.48
C PRO A 88 -12.61 -9.03 18.44
N LEU A 89 -12.22 -9.34 17.21
CA LEU A 89 -13.14 -9.72 16.16
C LEU A 89 -13.96 -10.95 16.57
N ALA A 90 -15.28 -10.89 16.39
CA ALA A 90 -16.17 -11.98 16.77
C ALA A 90 -16.08 -13.18 15.80
N ARG A 91 -15.67 -12.92 14.57
CA ARG A 91 -15.53 -13.87 13.47
C ARG A 91 -14.50 -13.35 12.48
N GLU A 92 -14.16 -14.20 11.52
CA GLU A 92 -13.36 -13.78 10.38
C GLU A 92 -14.09 -12.73 9.53
N ILE A 93 -13.33 -11.74 9.07
CA ILE A 93 -13.75 -10.72 8.11
C ILE A 93 -12.83 -10.82 6.90
N ASP A 94 -13.45 -10.93 5.73
CA ASP A 94 -12.73 -11.08 4.46
C ASP A 94 -12.01 -9.78 4.06
N GLU A 95 -10.94 -9.96 3.30
CA GLU A 95 -10.28 -8.86 2.58
C GLU A 95 -11.28 -8.10 1.70
N GLY A 96 -11.11 -6.78 1.59
CA GLY A 96 -11.97 -5.91 0.79
C GLY A 96 -13.20 -5.38 1.53
N GLU A 97 -13.50 -5.86 2.74
CA GLU A 97 -14.57 -5.29 3.56
C GLU A 97 -14.31 -3.80 3.86
N MET A 98 -15.36 -2.99 3.77
CA MET A 98 -15.25 -1.55 3.95
C MET A 98 -15.01 -1.18 5.40
N ALA A 99 -14.01 -0.32 5.63
CA ALA A 99 -13.68 0.23 6.94
C ALA A 99 -13.94 1.74 6.96
N HIS A 100 -14.80 2.16 7.88
CA HIS A 100 -15.31 3.51 7.97
C HIS A 100 -15.03 4.13 9.33
N GLY A 101 -14.46 5.33 9.35
CA GLY A 101 -14.19 6.06 10.58
C GLY A 101 -14.22 7.57 10.33
N LEU A 102 -13.88 8.36 11.34
CA LEU A 102 -13.70 9.81 11.16
C LEU A 102 -12.26 10.12 10.74
N VAL A 103 -12.08 11.18 9.95
CA VAL A 103 -10.75 11.74 9.67
C VAL A 103 -10.20 12.47 10.89
N THR A 104 -8.88 12.60 10.97
CA THR A 104 -8.19 13.44 11.96
C THR A 104 -8.75 14.87 11.96
N GLY A 105 -9.15 15.37 13.12
CA GLY A 105 -9.75 16.71 13.28
C GLY A 105 -11.27 16.76 13.09
N GLY A 106 -11.90 15.63 12.76
CA GLY A 106 -13.35 15.44 12.72
C GLY A 106 -14.05 16.03 11.48
N GLY A 107 -15.33 15.68 11.32
CA GLY A 107 -16.25 16.25 10.32
C GLY A 107 -16.45 15.40 9.06
N ASP A 108 -15.38 14.81 8.51
CA ASP A 108 -15.44 13.94 7.33
C ASP A 108 -15.21 12.47 7.67
N GLN A 109 -15.63 11.59 6.76
CA GLN A 109 -15.48 10.15 6.90
C GLN A 109 -14.20 9.66 6.20
N ALA A 110 -13.27 9.09 6.97
CA ALA A 110 -12.17 8.30 6.44
C ALA A 110 -12.74 6.98 5.88
N LYS A 111 -12.32 6.64 4.67
CA LYS A 111 -12.77 5.43 3.95
C LYS A 111 -11.56 4.58 3.60
N GLY A 112 -11.71 3.28 3.80
CA GLY A 112 -10.71 2.31 3.42
C GLY A 112 -11.33 0.93 3.28
N THR A 113 -10.49 -0.04 2.96
CA THR A 113 -10.83 -1.46 2.81
C THR A 113 -9.84 -2.29 3.60
N LEU A 114 -10.32 -3.38 4.21
CA LEU A 114 -9.42 -4.33 4.84
C LEU A 114 -8.49 -4.96 3.81
N VAL A 115 -7.22 -5.16 4.17
CA VAL A 115 -6.23 -5.87 3.36
C VAL A 115 -5.68 -7.08 4.11
N GLY A 116 -5.68 -8.23 3.44
CA GLY A 116 -5.42 -9.53 4.06
C GLY A 116 -6.60 -10.06 4.88
N TYR A 117 -6.44 -11.29 5.38
CA TYR A 117 -7.44 -11.97 6.21
C TYR A 117 -7.37 -11.49 7.66
N HIS A 118 -8.54 -11.28 8.26
CA HIS A 118 -8.68 -10.88 9.66
C HIS A 118 -9.49 -11.92 10.43
N PHE A 119 -8.81 -12.77 11.20
CA PHE A 119 -9.44 -13.91 11.87
C PHE A 119 -10.18 -13.53 13.15
N GLY A 120 -11.18 -14.32 13.53
CA GLY A 120 -11.86 -14.18 14.83
C GLY A 120 -10.86 -14.26 15.99
N GLY A 121 -10.96 -13.33 16.94
CA GLY A 121 -10.04 -13.20 18.06
C GLY A 121 -8.95 -12.13 17.87
N GLU A 122 -8.71 -11.68 16.63
CA GLU A 122 -7.74 -10.62 16.36
C GLU A 122 -8.20 -9.25 16.86
N LYS A 123 -7.23 -8.38 17.12
CA LYS A 123 -7.43 -7.00 17.57
C LYS A 123 -6.77 -5.95 16.67
N SER A 124 -6.27 -6.37 15.51
CA SER A 124 -5.59 -5.50 14.57
C SER A 124 -6.32 -5.54 13.24
N LEU A 125 -6.59 -4.37 12.67
CA LEU A 125 -7.17 -4.20 11.35
C LEU A 125 -6.17 -3.51 10.44
N ASN A 126 -5.90 -4.09 9.27
CA ASN A 126 -5.06 -3.47 8.26
C ASN A 126 -6.00 -2.81 7.25
N VAL A 127 -6.02 -1.48 7.22
CA VAL A 127 -7.00 -0.70 6.47
C VAL A 127 -6.30 0.11 5.39
N LEU A 128 -6.44 -0.32 4.13
CA LEU A 128 -5.97 0.42 2.97
C LEU A 128 -6.84 1.66 2.76
N TYR A 129 -6.23 2.85 2.71
CA TYR A 129 -6.94 4.09 2.47
C TYR A 129 -7.50 4.15 1.04
N HIS A 130 -8.73 4.62 0.90
CA HIS A 130 -9.39 4.73 -0.39
C HIS A 130 -8.72 5.80 -1.27
N VAL A 131 -8.40 5.40 -2.51
CA VAL A 131 -8.00 6.31 -3.59
C VAL A 131 -9.14 6.43 -4.59
N PRO A 132 -9.57 7.65 -4.99
CA PRO A 132 -10.58 7.82 -6.03
C PRO A 132 -10.18 7.14 -7.35
N ARG A 133 -11.12 6.45 -7.99
CA ARG A 133 -10.90 5.76 -9.27
C ARG A 133 -10.56 6.70 -10.42
N ASP A 134 -11.20 7.86 -10.49
CA ASP A 134 -10.88 8.88 -11.49
C ASP A 134 -9.68 9.72 -11.01
N PRO A 135 -8.53 9.70 -11.73
CA PRO A 135 -7.35 10.48 -11.37
C PRO A 135 -7.63 11.98 -11.16
N LYS A 136 -8.64 12.56 -11.81
CA LYS A 136 -9.01 13.98 -11.63
C LYS A 136 -9.49 14.31 -10.22
N ASN A 137 -10.01 13.30 -9.51
CA ASN A 137 -10.53 13.41 -8.15
C ASN A 137 -9.47 13.12 -7.09
N VAL A 138 -8.27 12.67 -7.47
CA VAL A 138 -7.16 12.45 -6.54
C VAL A 138 -6.62 13.81 -6.07
N LYS A 139 -6.63 14.01 -4.75
CA LYS A 139 -6.11 15.20 -4.05
C LYS A 139 -5.17 14.73 -2.95
N VAL A 140 -3.87 14.68 -3.23
CA VAL A 140 -2.84 14.14 -2.32
C VAL A 140 -2.85 14.88 -0.98
N GLU A 141 -3.12 16.19 -1.00
CA GLU A 141 -3.25 17.04 0.20
C GLU A 141 -4.41 16.64 1.14
N ASN A 142 -5.33 15.81 0.66
CA ASN A 142 -6.45 15.26 1.44
C ASN A 142 -6.32 13.75 1.67
N MET A 143 -5.19 13.14 1.29
CA MET A 143 -4.92 11.72 1.56
C MET A 143 -4.27 11.52 2.93
N CYS A 144 -4.13 10.27 3.32
CA CYS A 144 -3.24 9.85 4.39
C CYS A 144 -1.97 9.28 3.76
N VAL A 145 -0.85 9.99 3.81
CA VAL A 145 0.45 9.51 3.31
C VAL A 145 1.52 9.73 4.38
N VAL A 146 2.06 8.64 4.90
CA VAL A 146 3.04 8.65 5.99
C VAL A 146 4.18 7.68 5.66
N GLY A 147 4.06 6.39 5.99
CA GLY A 147 5.04 5.35 5.59
C GLY A 147 6.50 5.76 5.77
N GLY A 148 7.32 5.56 4.75
CA GLY A 148 8.72 5.96 4.69
C GLY A 148 8.96 7.48 4.61
N LEU A 149 7.91 8.32 4.48
CA LEU A 149 8.01 9.79 4.39
C LEU A 149 8.15 10.49 5.75
N LYS A 150 8.04 9.75 6.87
CA LYS A 150 8.04 10.29 8.26
C LYS A 150 9.16 11.31 8.53
N ASP A 151 10.34 11.05 7.99
CA ASP A 151 11.54 11.87 8.18
C ASP A 151 11.88 12.74 6.95
N SER A 152 11.11 12.65 5.86
CA SER A 152 11.36 13.38 4.61
C SER A 152 10.74 14.77 4.58
N GLY A 153 9.69 14.99 5.39
CA GLY A 153 8.89 16.23 5.40
C GLY A 153 7.70 16.22 4.43
N ASP A 154 7.50 15.13 3.67
CA ASP A 154 6.44 15.00 2.65
C ASP A 154 5.17 14.32 3.18
N VAL A 155 5.01 14.21 4.50
CA VAL A 155 3.84 13.57 5.12
C VAL A 155 2.57 14.40 4.93
N VAL A 156 1.44 13.73 4.74
CA VAL A 156 0.10 14.33 4.76
C VAL A 156 -0.79 13.47 5.66
N THR A 157 -1.31 14.08 6.72
CA THR A 157 -2.13 13.36 7.71
C THR A 157 -3.63 13.69 7.62
N LYS A 158 -4.00 14.61 6.73
CA LYS A 158 -5.36 15.16 6.66
C LYS A 158 -6.42 14.10 6.34
N GLY A 159 -6.10 13.13 5.49
CA GLY A 159 -7.00 12.03 5.13
C GLY A 159 -6.93 10.83 6.06
N CYS A 160 -6.09 10.85 7.09
CA CYS A 160 -5.92 9.72 7.99
C CYS A 160 -7.11 9.57 8.93
N TYR A 161 -7.37 8.34 9.40
CA TYR A 161 -8.33 8.10 10.49
C TYR A 161 -7.99 8.98 11.72
N ASP A 162 -8.94 9.28 12.59
CA ASP A 162 -8.63 9.97 13.85
C ASP A 162 -7.87 9.05 14.81
N THR A 163 -6.95 9.57 15.61
CA THR A 163 -6.05 8.78 16.48
C THR A 163 -6.78 7.87 17.49
N SER A 164 -8.06 8.16 17.74
CA SER A 164 -8.98 7.27 18.45
C SER A 164 -10.41 7.53 18.04
N GLY A 165 -11.29 6.56 18.27
CA GLY A 165 -12.71 6.73 18.01
C GLY A 165 -13.41 5.40 17.76
N THR A 166 -14.37 5.43 16.85
CA THR A 166 -15.07 4.23 16.39
C THR A 166 -14.77 3.98 14.92
N ILE A 167 -14.41 2.74 14.59
CA ILE A 167 -14.31 2.25 13.22
C ILE A 167 -15.43 1.23 13.00
N ARG A 168 -16.15 1.38 11.88
CA ARG A 168 -17.20 0.45 11.47
C ARG A 168 -16.70 -0.44 10.35
N VAL A 169 -16.77 -1.75 10.60
CA VAL A 169 -16.37 -2.83 9.69
C VAL A 169 -17.40 -3.95 9.84
N ASP A 170 -17.86 -4.54 8.74
CA ASP A 170 -18.82 -5.65 8.76
C ASP A 170 -20.10 -5.30 9.54
N ASN A 171 -20.61 -4.07 9.34
CA ASN A 171 -21.74 -3.49 10.05
C ASN A 171 -21.62 -3.47 11.59
N LYS A 172 -20.45 -3.76 12.17
CA LYS A 172 -20.16 -3.65 13.60
C LYS A 172 -19.23 -2.47 13.86
N GLU A 173 -19.47 -1.79 14.96
CA GLU A 173 -18.62 -0.71 15.47
C GLU A 173 -17.61 -1.25 16.47
N TYR A 174 -16.35 -0.84 16.30
CA TYR A 174 -15.25 -1.14 17.20
C TYR A 174 -14.61 0.16 17.66
N LYS A 175 -14.39 0.28 18.97
CA LYS A 175 -13.52 1.34 19.48
C LYS A 175 -12.07 1.02 19.12
N TYR A 176 -11.31 2.05 18.79
CA TYR A 176 -9.93 1.88 18.36
C TYR A 176 -9.03 3.01 18.85
N THR A 177 -7.74 2.70 18.82
CA THR A 177 -6.64 3.67 18.93
C THR A 177 -5.60 3.35 17.87
N TYR A 178 -4.94 4.38 17.34
CA TYR A 178 -3.76 4.20 16.50
C TYR A 178 -2.91 5.48 16.47
N ASP A 179 -1.62 5.35 16.18
CA ASP A 179 -0.69 6.47 15.99
C ASP A 179 -0.44 6.68 14.49
N VAL A 180 -0.97 7.78 13.95
CA VAL A 180 -0.82 8.16 12.52
C VAL A 180 0.64 8.04 12.05
N MET A 181 1.60 8.47 12.87
CA MET A 181 3.00 8.54 12.49
C MET A 181 3.72 7.20 12.65
N LYS A 182 3.17 6.23 13.38
CA LYS A 182 3.80 4.92 13.57
C LYS A 182 3.11 3.84 12.76
N ASP A 183 1.79 3.87 12.75
CA ASP A 183 0.94 2.77 12.31
C ASP A 183 0.36 3.01 10.92
N THR A 184 0.88 3.99 10.16
CA THR A 184 0.57 4.20 8.75
C THR A 184 1.78 3.87 7.87
N PHE A 185 1.57 3.00 6.88
CA PHE A 185 2.60 2.38 6.04
C PHE A 185 2.24 2.44 4.56
N GLY A 186 3.23 2.31 3.66
CA GLY A 186 2.99 2.10 2.22
C GLY A 186 2.91 0.60 1.90
N HIS A 187 1.85 0.17 1.21
CA HIS A 187 1.70 -1.21 0.75
C HIS A 187 2.45 -1.47 -0.56
N ILE A 188 2.47 -0.48 -1.46
CA ILE A 188 3.13 -0.60 -2.77
C ILE A 188 4.43 0.18 -2.71
N THR A 189 5.57 -0.50 -2.85
CA THR A 189 6.89 0.12 -2.76
C THR A 189 7.76 -0.23 -3.96
N LEU A 190 8.68 0.66 -4.34
CA LEU A 190 9.63 0.41 -5.41
C LEU A 190 10.51 -0.79 -5.08
N ALA A 191 10.93 -0.95 -3.82
CA ALA A 191 11.66 -2.13 -3.38
C ALA A 191 10.86 -3.42 -3.60
N ALA A 192 9.59 -3.46 -3.19
CA ALA A 192 8.74 -4.64 -3.33
C ALA A 192 8.53 -5.03 -4.80
N ILE A 193 8.23 -4.07 -5.67
CA ILE A 193 8.02 -4.30 -7.11
C ILE A 193 9.30 -4.83 -7.77
N ASN A 194 10.45 -4.22 -7.46
CA ASN A 194 11.72 -4.68 -8.03
C ASN A 194 12.09 -6.08 -7.54
N LYS A 195 11.85 -6.38 -6.25
CA LYS A 195 12.09 -7.72 -5.67
C LYS A 195 11.16 -8.79 -6.25
N SER A 196 9.93 -8.44 -6.61
CA SER A 196 8.95 -9.38 -7.17
C SER A 196 9.08 -9.59 -8.68
N ALA A 197 9.93 -8.83 -9.38
CA ALA A 197 10.01 -8.81 -10.84
C ALA A 197 10.16 -10.21 -11.48
N MET A 198 10.95 -11.12 -10.91
CA MET A 198 11.03 -12.50 -11.41
C MET A 198 9.68 -13.24 -11.40
N ARG A 199 8.87 -13.04 -10.35
CA ARG A 199 7.53 -13.64 -10.25
C ARG A 199 6.56 -12.99 -11.22
N GLU A 200 6.54 -11.66 -11.26
CA GLU A 200 5.55 -10.89 -12.02
C GLU A 200 5.88 -10.73 -13.51
N MET A 201 7.15 -10.84 -13.90
CA MET A 201 7.61 -10.49 -15.25
C MET A 201 8.32 -11.62 -16.01
N TYR A 202 8.63 -12.75 -15.36
CA TYR A 202 9.38 -13.85 -16.02
C TYR A 202 8.67 -15.19 -15.95
N LYS A 203 8.15 -15.56 -14.77
CA LYS A 203 7.49 -16.84 -14.61
C LYS A 203 6.21 -16.90 -15.44
N ILE A 204 6.20 -17.77 -16.44
CA ILE A 204 5.00 -18.12 -17.19
C ILE A 204 4.00 -18.76 -16.23
N SER A 205 2.85 -18.12 -16.09
CA SER A 205 1.71 -18.59 -15.30
C SER A 205 0.42 -18.12 -15.98
N ASP A 206 -0.70 -18.73 -15.62
CA ASP A 206 -2.02 -18.33 -16.17
C ASP A 206 -2.35 -16.86 -15.84
N ASP A 207 -1.77 -16.33 -14.76
CA ASP A 207 -1.96 -14.95 -14.30
C ASP A 207 -0.98 -13.94 -14.92
N CYS A 208 0.06 -14.39 -15.64
CA CYS A 208 1.01 -13.49 -16.31
C CYS A 208 0.85 -13.48 -17.83
N TYR A 209 -0.05 -12.63 -18.32
CA TYR A 209 -0.24 -12.44 -19.74
C TYR A 209 0.98 -11.75 -20.38
N GLY A 210 1.66 -12.47 -21.28
CA GLY A 210 2.86 -11.97 -21.95
C GLY A 210 4.18 -12.30 -21.26
N CYS A 211 4.17 -13.10 -20.18
CA CYS A 211 5.41 -13.63 -19.60
C CYS A 211 6.09 -14.67 -20.52
N PRO A 212 7.44 -14.73 -20.51
CA PRO A 212 8.32 -13.75 -19.89
C PRO A 212 8.34 -12.45 -20.70
N TYR A 213 8.37 -11.30 -20.01
CA TYR A 213 8.48 -10.01 -20.68
C TYR A 213 9.86 -9.87 -21.34
N PRO A 214 9.95 -9.45 -22.61
CA PRO A 214 11.21 -9.37 -23.33
C PRO A 214 12.28 -8.53 -22.64
N GLU A 215 11.91 -7.39 -22.06
CA GLU A 215 12.81 -6.46 -21.39
C GLU A 215 13.39 -7.05 -20.11
N PHE A 216 12.55 -7.70 -19.29
CA PHE A 216 13.02 -8.38 -18.09
C PHE A 216 13.91 -9.58 -18.44
N SER A 217 13.58 -10.33 -19.48
CA SER A 217 14.41 -11.45 -19.96
C SER A 217 15.81 -10.99 -20.33
N GLN A 218 15.91 -9.90 -21.11
CA GLN A 218 17.21 -9.33 -21.49
C GLN A 218 18.02 -8.85 -20.27
N TYR A 219 17.37 -8.21 -19.31
CA TYR A 219 18.00 -7.81 -18.05
C TYR A 219 18.53 -9.03 -17.28
N HIS A 220 17.69 -10.05 -17.11
CA HIS A 220 18.06 -11.27 -16.38
C HIS A 220 19.21 -12.01 -17.06
N ASP A 221 19.16 -12.17 -18.38
CA ASP A 221 20.20 -12.85 -19.16
C ASP A 221 21.54 -12.13 -19.05
N TYR A 222 21.54 -10.79 -19.04
CA TYR A 222 22.76 -9.98 -18.96
C TYR A 222 23.32 -9.89 -17.53
N TYR A 223 22.50 -9.51 -16.56
CA TYR A 223 22.94 -9.23 -15.18
C TYR A 223 22.88 -10.46 -14.26
N GLN A 224 22.23 -11.54 -14.69
CA GLN A 224 21.99 -12.74 -13.87
C GLN A 224 21.32 -12.40 -12.53
N ASP A 225 20.40 -11.43 -12.58
CA ASP A 225 19.69 -10.89 -11.42
C ASP A 225 18.18 -11.05 -11.61
N MET A 226 17.50 -11.35 -10.51
CA MET A 226 16.06 -11.58 -10.43
C MET A 226 15.31 -10.38 -9.85
N ALA A 227 16.03 -9.42 -9.24
CA ALA A 227 15.46 -8.24 -8.61
C ALA A 227 15.76 -7.00 -9.46
N TYR A 228 14.81 -6.59 -10.29
CA TYR A 228 15.00 -5.65 -11.40
C TYR A 228 15.56 -4.29 -10.93
N GLY A 229 16.88 -4.12 -11.00
CA GLY A 229 17.60 -2.92 -10.55
C GLY A 229 17.69 -2.75 -9.02
N HIS A 230 17.09 -3.62 -8.22
CA HIS A 230 17.08 -3.51 -6.77
C HIS A 230 18.48 -3.56 -6.16
N ARG A 231 19.35 -4.46 -6.65
CA ARG A 231 20.73 -4.59 -6.17
C ARG A 231 21.57 -3.34 -6.38
N TRP A 232 21.23 -2.50 -7.35
CA TRP A 232 21.95 -1.23 -7.57
C TRP A 232 21.57 -0.16 -6.55
N VAL A 233 20.38 -0.28 -5.96
CA VAL A 233 19.93 0.64 -4.90
C VAL A 233 20.54 0.26 -3.56
N GLU A 234 20.75 -1.04 -3.28
CA GLU A 234 21.33 -1.53 -2.02
C GLU A 234 22.88 -1.56 -1.99
N ALA A 235 23.55 -1.30 -3.12
CA ALA A 235 25.01 -1.36 -3.25
C ALA A 235 25.74 -0.14 -2.65
#